data_AF-A0A1K2FJB5-F1
#
_entry.id   AF-A0A1K2FJB5-F1
#
_cell.length_a   1.000
_cell.length_b   1.000
_cell.length_c   1.000
_cell.angle_alpha   90.00
_cell.angle_beta   90.00
_cell.angle_gamma   90.00
#
_symmetry.space_group_name_H-M   'P 1'
#
loop_
_entity.id
_entity.type
_entity.pdbx_description
1 polymer ?
#
loop_
_entity_poly.entity_id
_entity_poly.type
_entity_poly.pdbx_seq_one_letter_code
_entity_poly.pdbx_strand_id
1 'polypeptide(L)'
;MPPAPADPNVVHPMPEQPRVVLLKPLVTSPLIEVGEFSCYDDPDDPTAVETRNVLYPYGPENSDADIARPLALAWWDWPLKDITEHLRPIMSGSVDDLENAAARARGNRTSAATNPRHQGPSHEPDPGRPAR
;
A
#
# COMPACT_ATOMS: atom_id res chain seq x y z
N MET A 1 -41.30 10.65 1.49
CA MET A 1 -40.00 10.72 2.19
C MET A 1 -39.09 9.73 1.49
N PRO A 2 -37.90 10.12 0.99
CA PRO A 2 -36.93 9.11 0.57
C PRO A 2 -36.62 8.20 1.77
N PRO A 3 -36.35 6.90 1.56
CA PRO A 3 -35.93 6.03 2.66
C PRO A 3 -34.71 6.65 3.34
N ALA A 4 -34.65 6.55 4.67
CA ALA A 4 -33.49 7.00 5.43
C ALA A 4 -32.21 6.39 4.83
N PRO A 5 -31.07 7.12 4.85
CA PRO A 5 -29.80 6.54 4.44
C PRO A 5 -29.58 5.24 5.23
N ALA A 6 -29.04 4.22 4.56
CA ALA A 6 -28.76 2.94 5.20
C ALA A 6 -27.93 3.17 6.47
N ASP A 7 -28.26 2.51 7.58
CA ASP A 7 -27.45 2.56 8.78
C ASP A 7 -26.19 1.70 8.56
N PRO A 8 -24.98 2.28 8.59
CA PRO A 8 -23.75 1.55 8.33
C PRO A 8 -23.43 0.49 9.39
N ASN A 9 -24.11 0.51 10.55
CA ASN A 9 -23.90 -0.45 11.63
C ASN A 9 -24.87 -1.64 11.56
N VAL A 10 -25.77 -1.68 10.58
CA VAL A 10 -26.67 -2.81 10.35
C VAL A 10 -25.94 -3.87 9.54
N VAL A 11 -25.71 -5.04 10.14
CA VAL A 11 -25.00 -6.16 9.48
C VAL A 11 -25.67 -6.52 8.14
N HIS A 12 -26.99 -6.66 8.10
CA HIS A 12 -27.74 -6.99 6.89
C HIS A 12 -28.59 -5.81 6.41
N PRO A 13 -28.08 -4.93 5.53
CA PRO A 13 -28.82 -3.78 5.03
C PRO A 13 -30.00 -4.20 4.13
N MET A 14 -30.00 -5.43 3.62
CA MET A 14 -31.02 -6.01 2.76
C MET A 14 -31.47 -7.36 3.35
N PRO A 15 -32.55 -7.40 4.17
CA PRO A 15 -32.98 -8.62 4.87
C PRO A 15 -33.26 -9.82 3.95
N GLU A 16 -33.74 -9.56 2.73
CA GLU A 16 -34.01 -10.59 1.71
C GLU A 16 -32.73 -11.15 1.05
N GLN A 17 -31.56 -10.57 1.34
CA GLN A 17 -30.27 -10.93 0.77
C GLN A 17 -29.26 -11.27 1.88
N PRO A 18 -29.42 -12.41 2.57
CA PRO A 18 -28.61 -12.75 3.73
C PRO A 18 -27.12 -12.95 3.40
N ARG A 19 -26.78 -13.27 2.14
CA ARG A 19 -25.41 -13.39 1.63
C ARG A 19 -24.64 -12.06 1.59
N VAL A 20 -25.32 -10.92 1.69
CA VAL A 20 -24.72 -9.59 1.65
C VAL A 20 -24.70 -8.99 3.06
N VAL A 21 -23.54 -8.55 3.50
CA VAL A 21 -23.36 -7.86 4.78
C VAL A 21 -22.63 -6.54 4.62
N LEU A 22 -22.81 -5.62 5.57
CA LEU A 22 -21.90 -4.50 5.77
C LEU A 22 -20.70 -4.94 6.62
N LEU A 23 -19.51 -4.52 6.19
CA LEU A 23 -18.26 -4.90 6.84
C LEU A 23 -17.99 -4.11 8.13
N LYS A 24 -18.43 -2.85 8.19
CA LYS A 24 -18.19 -1.96 9.34
C LYS A 24 -18.57 -2.55 10.71
N PRO A 25 -19.74 -3.19 10.88
CA PRO A 25 -20.11 -3.80 12.17
C PRO A 25 -19.41 -5.14 12.45
N LEU A 26 -18.76 -5.75 11.45
CA LEU A 26 -18.16 -7.09 11.56
C LEU A 26 -16.65 -7.07 11.77
N VAL A 27 -15.97 -6.05 11.25
CA VAL A 27 -14.51 -5.91 11.40
C VAL A 27 -14.17 -5.54 12.84
N THR A 28 -13.36 -6.38 13.47
CA THR A 28 -12.86 -6.19 14.84
C THR A 28 -11.35 -6.06 14.89
N SER A 29 -10.65 -6.56 13.87
CA SER A 29 -9.21 -6.49 13.76
C SER A 29 -8.75 -5.04 13.61
N PRO A 30 -7.80 -4.57 14.43
CA PRO A 30 -7.23 -3.23 14.28
C PRO A 30 -6.35 -3.09 13.04
N LEU A 31 -6.08 -4.20 12.32
CA LEU A 31 -5.27 -4.23 11.09
C LEU A 31 -6.12 -4.09 9.82
N ILE A 32 -7.45 -3.98 9.94
CA ILE A 32 -8.38 -3.94 8.80
C ILE A 32 -9.15 -2.62 8.84
N GLU A 33 -9.04 -1.83 7.78
CA GLU A 33 -9.84 -0.62 7.57
C GLU A 33 -10.92 -0.87 6.52
N VAL A 34 -12.16 -0.45 6.81
CA VAL A 34 -13.29 -0.56 5.89
C VAL A 34 -14.05 0.76 5.78
N GLY A 35 -14.57 1.03 4.59
CA GLY A 35 -15.43 2.18 4.34
C GLY A 35 -16.78 2.02 5.06
N GLU A 36 -17.45 3.14 5.28
CA GLU A 36 -18.72 3.21 6.03
C GLU A 36 -19.84 2.35 5.42
N PHE A 37 -19.86 2.19 4.09
CA PHE A 37 -20.85 1.40 3.36
C PHE A 37 -20.22 0.25 2.57
N SER A 38 -19.03 -0.20 2.97
CA SER A 38 -18.37 -1.33 2.32
C SER A 38 -19.17 -2.61 2.57
N CYS A 39 -19.69 -3.20 1.50
CA CYS A 39 -20.43 -4.46 1.55
C CYS A 39 -19.53 -5.64 1.15
N TYR A 40 -19.87 -6.80 1.70
CA TYR A 40 -19.26 -8.07 1.37
C TYR A 40 -20.35 -9.09 1.02
N ASP A 41 -20.11 -9.87 -0.02
CA ASP A 41 -21.03 -10.87 -0.55
C ASP A 41 -20.32 -12.23 -0.55
N ASP A 42 -20.81 -13.16 0.28
CA ASP A 42 -20.33 -14.54 0.35
C ASP A 42 -21.54 -15.48 0.52
N PRO A 43 -21.67 -16.51 -0.34
CA PRO A 43 -22.79 -17.44 -0.27
C PRO A 43 -22.69 -18.45 0.88
N ASP A 44 -21.50 -18.66 1.46
CA ASP A 44 -21.26 -19.66 2.49
C ASP A 44 -21.31 -19.04 3.90
N ASP A 45 -20.47 -18.01 4.14
CA ASP A 45 -20.40 -17.30 5.42
C ASP A 45 -19.96 -15.84 5.21
N PRO A 46 -20.92 -14.92 5.04
CA PRO A 46 -20.61 -13.51 4.83
C PRO A 46 -20.10 -12.81 6.10
N THR A 47 -20.16 -13.44 7.27
CA THR A 47 -19.68 -12.84 8.52
C THR A 47 -18.20 -13.09 8.81
N ALA A 48 -17.59 -14.06 8.11
CA ALA A 48 -16.24 -14.54 8.40
C ALA A 48 -15.12 -13.89 7.54
N VAL A 49 -15.33 -12.67 7.05
CA VAL A 49 -14.42 -11.95 6.13
C VAL A 49 -12.97 -11.91 6.62
N GLU A 50 -12.73 -11.69 7.92
CA GLU A 50 -11.37 -11.58 8.47
C GLU A 50 -10.60 -12.90 8.31
N THR A 51 -11.26 -14.03 8.55
CA THR A 51 -10.61 -15.36 8.46
C THR A 51 -10.60 -15.96 7.06
N ARG A 52 -11.56 -15.58 6.20
CA ARG A 52 -11.71 -16.17 4.86
C ARG A 52 -10.96 -15.39 3.79
N ASN A 53 -10.84 -14.07 3.95
CA ASN A 53 -10.37 -13.19 2.88
C ASN A 53 -9.13 -12.38 3.27
N VAL A 54 -8.85 -12.23 4.57
CA VAL A 54 -7.65 -11.53 5.07
C VAL A 54 -6.70 -12.55 5.71
N LEU A 55 -6.11 -13.40 4.88
CA LEU A 55 -5.32 -14.56 5.34
C LEU A 55 -3.96 -14.20 5.93
N TYR A 56 -3.38 -13.07 5.50
CA TYR A 56 -2.03 -12.65 5.88
C TYR A 56 -2.01 -11.16 6.23
N PRO A 57 -2.68 -10.75 7.32
CA PRO A 57 -2.58 -9.38 7.80
C PRO A 57 -1.15 -9.13 8.29
N TYR A 58 -0.45 -8.20 7.66
CA TYR A 58 0.87 -7.77 8.12
C TYR A 58 0.73 -7.05 9.45
N GLY A 59 1.55 -7.44 10.44
CA GLY A 59 1.44 -6.95 11.80
C GLY A 59 2.02 -5.54 11.99
N PRO A 60 2.01 -5.04 13.24
CA PRO A 60 2.48 -3.69 13.56
C PRO A 60 3.96 -3.45 13.22
N GLU A 61 4.76 -4.48 13.00
CA GLU A 61 6.13 -4.38 12.46
C GLU A 61 6.21 -3.84 11.03
N ASN A 62 5.06 -3.71 10.35
CA ASN A 62 4.91 -3.07 9.04
C ASN A 62 4.08 -1.78 9.15
N SER A 63 4.16 -1.08 10.28
CA SER A 63 3.45 0.18 10.46
C SER A 63 3.89 1.24 9.44
N ASP A 64 3.09 2.28 9.24
CA ASP A 64 3.46 3.42 8.40
C ASP A 64 4.82 4.02 8.78
N ALA A 65 5.16 4.03 10.07
CA ALA A 65 6.44 4.50 10.55
C ALA A 65 7.61 3.57 10.14
N ASP A 66 7.39 2.25 10.22
CA ASP A 66 8.36 1.23 9.82
C ASP A 66 8.58 1.21 8.30
N ILE A 67 7.53 1.52 7.52
CA ILE A 67 7.60 1.69 6.07
C ILE A 67 8.26 3.03 5.71
N ALA A 68 7.96 4.11 6.43
CA ALA A 68 8.46 5.45 6.12
C ALA A 68 9.98 5.55 6.18
N ARG A 69 10.64 4.86 7.13
CA ARG A 69 12.11 4.87 7.28
C ARG A 69 12.86 4.40 6.02
N PRO A 70 12.67 3.17 5.51
CA PRO A 70 13.32 2.72 4.28
C PRO A 70 12.83 3.49 3.05
N LEU A 71 11.57 3.95 3.02
CA LEU A 71 11.09 4.78 1.90
C LEU A 71 11.87 6.10 1.79
N ALA A 72 12.19 6.74 2.91
CA ALA A 72 12.96 7.98 2.95
C ALA A 72 14.42 7.81 2.46
N LEU A 73 14.97 6.60 2.54
CA LEU A 73 16.32 6.30 2.03
C LEU A 73 16.34 6.20 0.50
N ALA A 74 15.20 5.85 -0.09
CA ALA A 74 15.00 5.70 -1.53
C ALA A 74 16.19 4.99 -2.19
N TRP A 75 16.58 3.83 -1.66
CA TRP A 75 17.79 3.12 -2.10
C TRP A 75 17.76 2.71 -3.56
N TRP A 76 16.56 2.56 -4.14
CA TRP A 76 16.34 2.34 -5.57
C TRP A 76 16.79 3.53 -6.44
N ASP A 77 16.94 4.73 -5.85
CA ASP A 77 17.43 5.93 -6.51
C ASP A 77 18.95 6.10 -6.42
N TRP A 78 19.64 5.24 -5.67
CA TRP A 78 21.09 5.32 -5.56
C TRP A 78 21.78 4.96 -6.89
N PRO A 79 23.00 5.48 -7.14
CA PRO A 79 23.81 5.04 -8.25
C PRO A 79 23.99 3.52 -8.25
N LEU A 80 24.05 2.91 -9.43
CA LEU A 80 24.15 1.45 -9.57
C LEU A 80 25.32 0.86 -8.77
N LYS A 81 26.47 1.55 -8.72
CA LYS A 81 27.63 1.14 -7.93
C LYS A 81 27.30 1.03 -6.43
N ASP A 82 26.56 1.99 -5.89
CA ASP A 82 26.21 1.99 -4.47
C ASP A 82 25.18 0.88 -4.18
N ILE A 83 24.27 0.60 -5.10
CA ILE A 83 23.33 -0.54 -4.98
C ILE A 83 24.11 -1.86 -4.96
N THR A 84 25.04 -2.07 -5.90
CA THR A 84 25.80 -3.34 -5.99
C THR A 84 26.72 -3.54 -4.78
N GLU A 85 27.34 -2.47 -4.28
CA GLU A 85 28.19 -2.48 -3.10
C GLU A 85 27.40 -2.81 -1.82
N HIS A 86 26.12 -2.41 -1.73
CA HIS A 86 25.26 -2.56 -0.55
C HIS A 86 24.14 -3.58 -0.72
N LEU A 87 24.29 -4.59 -1.60
CA LEU A 87 23.29 -5.63 -1.81
C LEU A 87 22.93 -6.40 -0.52
N ARG A 88 23.90 -6.69 0.35
CA ARG A 88 23.62 -7.43 1.60
C ARG A 88 22.68 -6.68 2.54
N PRO A 89 22.94 -5.39 2.89
CA PRO A 89 21.97 -4.56 3.60
C PRO A 89 20.58 -4.56 2.96
N ILE A 90 20.50 -4.33 1.63
CA ILE A 90 19.22 -4.28 0.90
C ILE A 90 18.45 -5.61 1.01
N MET A 91 19.12 -6.75 0.80
CA MET A 91 18.48 -8.07 0.83
C MET A 91 18.10 -8.54 2.24
N SER A 92 18.77 -8.04 3.28
CA SER A 92 18.51 -8.46 4.66
C SER A 92 17.19 -7.90 5.22
N GLY A 93 16.68 -6.81 4.64
CA GLY A 93 15.54 -6.07 5.19
C GLY A 93 15.85 -5.28 6.47
N SER A 94 17.11 -5.28 6.94
CA SER A 94 17.55 -4.52 8.10
C SER A 94 17.58 -3.02 7.77
N VAL A 95 16.62 -2.27 8.31
CA VAL A 95 16.52 -0.81 8.11
C VAL A 95 17.76 -0.10 8.66
N ASP A 96 18.28 -0.53 9.80
CA ASP A 96 19.48 0.07 10.41
C ASP A 96 20.73 -0.11 9.54
N ASP A 97 20.90 -1.28 8.93
CA ASP A 97 22.00 -1.53 7.99
C ASP A 97 21.85 -0.70 6.70
N LEU A 98 20.62 -0.50 6.25
CA LEU A 98 20.32 0.34 5.08
C LEU A 98 20.58 1.82 5.37
N GLU A 99 20.26 2.31 6.58
CA GLU A 99 20.59 3.67 7.04
C GLU A 99 22.10 3.89 7.09
N ASN A 100 22.85 2.90 7.60
CA ASN A 100 24.32 2.91 7.60
C ASN A 100 24.91 2.93 6.18
N ALA A 101 24.35 2.14 5.26
CA ALA A 101 24.73 2.16 3.85
C ALA A 101 24.44 3.53 3.19
N ALA A 102 23.30 4.14 3.52
CA ALA A 102 22.89 5.43 2.97
C ALA A 102 23.84 6.57 3.35
N ALA A 103 24.38 6.54 4.58
CA ALA A 103 25.40 7.49 5.01
C ALA A 103 26.67 7.43 4.13
N ARG A 104 27.06 6.23 3.69
CA ARG A 104 28.22 6.02 2.80
C ARG A 104 27.93 6.41 1.35
N ALA A 105 26.75 6.06 0.84
CA ALA A 105 26.32 6.43 -0.50
C ALA A 105 26.19 7.97 -0.66
N ARG A 106 25.74 8.68 0.39
CA ARG A 106 25.68 10.16 0.41
C ARG A 106 27.04 10.83 0.45
N GLY A 107 28.03 10.25 1.11
CA GLY A 107 29.41 10.75 1.13
C GLY A 107 30.09 10.73 -0.24
N ASN A 108 29.70 9.79 -1.12
CA ASN A 108 30.21 9.67 -2.49
C ASN A 108 29.46 10.55 -3.52
N ARG A 109 28.38 11.21 -3.10
CA ARG A 109 27.44 11.93 -3.97
C ARG A 109 27.93 13.30 -4.46
N THR A 110 29.06 13.80 -3.95
CA THR A 110 29.71 15.02 -4.47
C THR A 110 30.39 14.80 -5.82
N SER A 111 30.44 13.58 -6.38
CA SER A 111 31.20 13.31 -7.61
C SER A 111 30.49 12.58 -8.76
N ALA A 112 29.24 12.09 -8.67
CA ALA A 112 28.65 11.41 -9.83
C ALA A 112 27.10 11.39 -9.87
N ALA A 113 26.59 11.98 -10.95
CA ALA A 113 25.34 11.76 -11.67
C ALA A 113 24.16 11.06 -10.96
N THR A 114 23.08 11.82 -10.80
CA THR A 114 21.72 11.38 -10.50
C THR A 114 21.29 10.21 -11.41
N ASN A 115 20.72 9.17 -10.81
CA ASN A 115 20.16 8.01 -11.51
C ASN A 115 19.13 8.46 -12.58
N PRO A 116 19.35 8.17 -13.88
CA PRO A 116 18.54 8.71 -14.98
C PRO A 116 17.13 8.11 -15.07
N ARG A 117 16.75 7.15 -14.22
CA ARG A 117 15.46 6.44 -14.29
C ARG A 117 14.23 7.26 -13.88
N HIS A 118 14.41 8.48 -13.36
CA HIS A 118 13.30 9.40 -13.05
C HIS A 118 12.88 10.32 -14.21
N GLN A 119 13.57 10.28 -15.35
CA GLN A 119 13.11 10.97 -16.56
C GLN A 119 12.23 10.01 -17.37
N GLY A 120 10.97 9.85 -16.93
CA GLY A 120 9.94 9.35 -17.82
C GLY A 120 9.87 10.25 -19.07
N PRO A 121 9.52 9.73 -20.25
CA PRO A 121 9.35 10.59 -21.42
C PRO A 121 8.28 11.62 -21.08
N SER A 122 8.63 12.91 -21.14
CA SER A 122 7.66 13.99 -21.13
C SER A 122 6.61 13.66 -22.18
N HIS A 123 5.38 13.37 -21.74
CA HIS A 123 4.26 13.15 -22.65
C HIS A 123 3.89 14.52 -23.22
N GLU A 124 4.62 14.95 -24.25
CA GLU A 124 4.24 16.07 -25.08
C GLU A 124 3.00 15.63 -25.87
N PRO A 125 1.85 16.31 -25.72
CA PRO A 125 0.65 15.94 -26.45
C PRO A 125 0.90 16.12 -27.96
N ASP A 126 0.75 15.02 -28.71
CA ASP A 126 0.81 15.01 -30.17
C ASP A 126 -0.24 15.98 -30.75
N PRO A 127 0.16 17.07 -31.43
CA PRO A 127 -0.78 18.05 -31.98
C PRO A 127 -1.62 17.53 -33.16
N GLY A 128 -1.48 16.26 -33.55
CA GLY A 128 -2.10 15.69 -34.75
C GLY A 128 -3.27 14.72 -34.55
N ARG A 129 -3.71 14.38 -33.32
CA ARG A 129 -4.74 13.34 -33.14
C ARG A 129 -6.16 13.92 -33.09
N PRO A 130 -7.00 13.74 -34.14
CA PRO A 130 -8.41 14.14 -34.06
C PRO A 130 -9.17 13.24 -33.08
N ALA A 131 -9.98 13.86 -32.23
CA ALA A 131 -10.89 13.17 -31.31
C ALA A 131 -11.85 12.27 -32.09
N ARG A 132 -11.96 11.01 -31.67
CA ARG A 132 -13.01 10.08 -32.07
C ARG A 132 -14.04 10.00 -30.96
#